data_AF-X1QVU8-F1
#
_entry.id   AF-X1QVU8-F1
#
_cell.length_a   1.000
_cell.length_b   1.000
_cell.length_c   1.000
_cell.angle_alpha   90.00
_cell.angle_beta   90.00
_cell.angle_gamma   90.00
#
_symmetry.space_group_name_H-M   'P 1'
#
loop_
_entity.id
_entity.type
_entity.pdbx_description
1 polymer ?
#
loop_
_entity_poly.entity_id
_entity_poly.type
_entity_poly.pdbx_seq_one_letter_code
_entity_poly.pdbx_strand_id
1 'polypeptide(L)'
;SLKLSAVYNVAQEAIELAKTELPQTSIEVLDSQTATAAEGFVALAAARAAMEGKDLAEVASTAKETRDKVSCIVLLDTMRHVYRSGRIPKVAAQVGSIFNIRPIFTVSRVVHFAGAVRNREHGINRILQMMRDKVGQSPVHVAVMHAYALDEAERL
;
A
#
# COMPACT_ATOMS: atom_id res chain seq x y z
N SER A 1 4.14 -6.36 -2.32
CA SER A 1 4.19 -6.83 -0.92
C SER A 1 4.19 -8.35 -0.79
N LEU A 2 5.30 -8.95 -0.35
CA LEU A 2 5.45 -10.37 -0.03
C LEU A 2 4.40 -10.86 0.99
N LYS A 3 3.98 -9.99 1.91
CA LYS A 3 3.01 -10.33 2.96
C LYS A 3 1.56 -10.37 2.48
N LEU A 4 1.29 -9.91 1.25
CA LEU A 4 -0.05 -9.88 0.65
C LEU A 4 -0.21 -10.87 -0.49
N SER A 5 0.86 -11.21 -1.21
CA SER A 5 0.80 -12.03 -2.41
C SER A 5 2.12 -12.75 -2.67
N ALA A 6 2.05 -13.87 -3.40
CA ALA A 6 3.22 -14.62 -3.86
C ALA A 6 3.96 -13.94 -5.03
N VAL A 7 3.41 -12.86 -5.61
CA VAL A 7 3.96 -12.19 -6.81
C VAL A 7 5.44 -11.79 -6.63
N TYR A 8 5.86 -11.36 -5.45
CA TYR A 8 7.26 -11.04 -5.20
C TYR A 8 8.17 -12.27 -5.36
N ASN A 9 7.78 -13.42 -4.81
CA ASN A 9 8.58 -14.65 -4.92
C ASN A 9 8.64 -15.13 -6.38
N VAL A 10 7.52 -15.06 -7.09
CA VAL A 10 7.47 -15.39 -8.52
C VAL A 10 8.39 -14.48 -9.33
N ALA A 11 8.44 -13.18 -9.01
CA ALA A 11 9.36 -12.25 -9.66
C ALA A 11 10.84 -12.54 -9.33
N GLN A 12 11.15 -12.99 -8.11
CA GLN A 12 12.50 -13.41 -7.73
C GLN A 12 12.92 -14.67 -8.52
N GLU A 13 12.05 -15.66 -8.64
CA GLU A 13 12.31 -16.85 -9.47
C GLU A 13 12.53 -16.49 -10.95
N ALA A 14 11.72 -15.56 -11.47
CA ALA A 14 11.86 -15.07 -12.84
C ALA A 14 13.21 -14.35 -13.07
N ILE A 15 13.75 -13.64 -12.08
CA ILE A 15 15.10 -13.06 -12.17
C ILE A 15 16.16 -14.14 -12.34
N GLU A 16 16.07 -15.26 -11.62
CA GLU A 16 17.07 -16.32 -11.74
C GLU A 16 17.09 -16.94 -13.15
N LEU A 17 15.92 -17.08 -13.77
CA LEU A 17 15.83 -17.47 -15.19
C LEU A 17 16.42 -16.39 -16.11
N ALA A 18 16.04 -15.13 -15.88
CA ALA A 18 16.51 -14.01 -16.69
C ALA A 18 18.02 -13.81 -16.62
N LYS A 19 18.69 -14.11 -15.50
CA LYS A 19 20.15 -14.08 -15.39
C LYS A 19 20.83 -15.03 -16.39
N THR A 20 20.19 -16.14 -16.72
CA THR A 20 20.69 -17.12 -17.70
C THR A 20 20.46 -16.63 -19.13
N GLU A 21 19.27 -16.10 -19.41
CA GLU A 21 18.88 -15.69 -20.77
C GLU A 21 19.39 -14.29 -21.17
N LEU A 22 19.60 -13.41 -20.20
CA LEU A 22 19.95 -11.99 -20.35
C LEU A 22 21.16 -11.61 -19.47
N PRO A 23 22.33 -12.24 -19.64
CA PRO A 23 23.46 -12.09 -18.72
C PRO A 23 24.05 -10.68 -18.63
N GLN A 24 23.75 -9.80 -19.60
CA GLN A 24 24.19 -8.41 -19.62
C GLN A 24 23.14 -7.43 -19.06
N THR A 25 21.97 -7.92 -18.63
CA THR A 25 20.90 -7.08 -18.09
C THR A 25 20.88 -7.19 -16.58
N SER A 26 21.14 -6.09 -15.88
CA SER A 26 20.96 -6.02 -14.43
C SER A 26 19.49 -5.80 -14.08
N ILE A 27 18.94 -6.65 -13.21
CA ILE A 27 17.54 -6.61 -12.79
C ILE A 27 17.49 -6.64 -11.26
N GLU A 28 16.72 -5.73 -10.67
CA GLU A 28 16.43 -5.72 -9.23
C GLU A 28 14.92 -5.82 -9.01
N VAL A 29 14.49 -6.75 -8.15
CA VAL A 29 13.10 -6.86 -7.70
C VAL A 29 13.00 -6.36 -6.27
N LEU A 30 12.12 -5.39 -6.06
CA LEU A 30 11.89 -4.74 -4.78
C LEU A 30 10.56 -5.18 -4.18
N ASP A 31 10.58 -5.59 -2.91
CA ASP A 31 9.34 -5.77 -2.16
C ASP A 31 8.80 -4.40 -1.71
N SER A 32 7.67 -4.00 -2.31
CA SER A 32 7.02 -2.73 -2.02
C SER A 32 6.48 -2.62 -0.60
N GLN A 33 6.27 -3.73 0.12
CA GLN A 33 5.78 -3.75 1.52
C GLN A 33 4.48 -2.95 1.79
N THR A 34 3.80 -2.54 0.72
CA THR A 34 2.56 -1.78 0.69
C THR A 34 1.71 -2.26 -0.49
N ALA A 35 0.64 -1.56 -0.82
CA ALA A 35 -0.20 -1.85 -1.98
C ALA A 35 -0.84 -0.56 -2.51
N THR A 36 -1.53 -0.66 -3.64
CA THR A 36 -2.40 0.41 -4.17
C THR A 36 -1.63 1.69 -4.52
N ALA A 37 -2.24 2.87 -4.39
CA ALA A 37 -1.58 4.15 -4.70
C ALA A 37 -0.27 4.38 -3.92
N ALA A 38 -0.13 3.82 -2.71
CA ALA A 38 1.13 3.87 -1.98
C ALA A 38 2.28 3.14 -2.69
N GLU A 39 1.99 2.00 -3.34
CA GLU A 39 2.96 1.31 -4.19
C GLU A 39 3.24 2.10 -5.47
N GLY A 40 2.21 2.78 -5.99
CA GLY A 40 2.35 3.75 -7.08
C GLY A 40 3.36 4.87 -6.77
N PHE A 41 3.35 5.43 -5.55
CA PHE A 41 4.35 6.43 -5.15
C PHE A 41 5.78 5.88 -5.14
N VAL A 42 5.97 4.62 -4.71
CA VAL A 42 7.28 3.96 -4.76
C VAL A 42 7.76 3.80 -6.20
N ALA A 43 6.88 3.32 -7.09
CA ALA A 43 7.20 3.15 -8.51
C ALA A 43 7.49 4.49 -9.20
N LEU A 44 6.70 5.53 -8.91
CA LEU A 44 6.91 6.87 -9.45
C LEU A 44 8.21 7.51 -8.97
N ALA A 45 8.60 7.29 -7.71
CA ALA A 45 9.88 7.76 -7.20
C ALA A 45 11.06 7.08 -7.92
N ALA A 46 10.98 5.77 -8.14
CA ALA A 46 11.97 5.02 -8.91
C ALA A 46 12.06 5.53 -10.36
N ALA A 47 10.91 5.71 -11.02
CA ALA A 47 10.86 6.21 -12.39
C ALA A 47 11.47 7.61 -12.53
N ARG A 48 11.17 8.52 -11.59
CA ARG A 48 11.76 9.88 -11.55
C ARG A 48 13.27 9.83 -11.36
N ALA A 49 13.76 9.02 -10.43
CA ALA A 49 15.19 8.83 -10.23
C ALA A 49 15.89 8.31 -11.50
N ALA A 50 15.28 7.36 -12.20
CA ALA A 50 15.83 6.84 -13.46
C ALA A 50 15.83 7.90 -14.57
N MET A 51 14.77 8.72 -14.66
CA MET A 51 14.70 9.85 -15.60
C MET A 51 15.76 10.93 -15.33
N GLU A 52 16.21 11.06 -14.08
CA GLU A 52 17.33 11.95 -13.69
C GLU A 52 18.71 11.37 -14.07
N GLY A 53 18.76 10.16 -14.66
CA GLY A 53 20.00 9.52 -15.08
C GLY A 53 20.73 8.75 -13.97
N LYS A 54 20.07 8.50 -12.83
CA LYS A 54 20.62 7.69 -11.75
C LYS A 54 20.78 6.23 -12.17
N ASP A 55 21.79 5.57 -11.61
CA ASP A 55 22.02 4.16 -11.88
C ASP A 55 20.99 3.24 -11.16
N LEU A 56 21.02 1.95 -11.48
CA LEU A 56 20.07 0.97 -10.93
C LEU A 56 20.10 0.94 -9.40
N ALA A 57 21.27 1.00 -8.77
CA ALA A 57 21.41 0.90 -7.32
C ALA A 57 20.84 2.16 -6.63
N GLU A 58 21.08 3.34 -7.20
CA GLU A 58 20.54 4.61 -6.75
C GLU A 58 19.01 4.69 -6.92
N VAL A 59 18.50 4.21 -8.05
CA VAL A 59 17.05 4.10 -8.32
C VAL A 59 16.40 3.18 -7.30
N ALA A 60 16.98 2.00 -7.06
CA ALA A 60 16.48 1.06 -6.07
C ALA A 60 16.55 1.62 -4.64
N SER A 61 17.60 2.36 -4.29
CA SER A 61 17.68 3.06 -3.00
C SER A 61 16.56 4.08 -2.85
N THR A 62 16.33 4.91 -3.86
CA THR A 62 15.25 5.90 -3.88
C THR A 62 13.88 5.25 -3.66
N ALA A 63 13.63 4.11 -4.32
CA ALA A 63 12.42 3.34 -4.15
C ALA A 63 12.28 2.79 -2.71
N LYS A 64 13.35 2.23 -2.12
CA LYS A 64 13.37 1.72 -0.73
C LYS A 64 13.12 2.84 0.29
N GLU A 65 13.73 4.00 0.10
CA GLU A 65 13.52 5.16 0.97
C GLU A 65 12.08 5.67 0.90
N THR A 66 11.51 5.73 -0.30
CA THR A 66 10.11 6.15 -0.50
C THR A 66 9.16 5.14 0.14
N ARG A 67 9.44 3.84 -0.04
CA ARG A 67 8.70 2.74 0.59
C ARG A 67 8.64 2.89 2.11
N ASP A 68 9.73 3.29 2.74
CA ASP A 68 9.80 3.42 4.20
C ASP A 68 9.10 4.68 4.74
N LYS A 69 8.78 5.64 3.85
CA LYS A 69 8.08 6.90 4.20
C LYS A 69 6.59 6.87 3.84
N VAL A 70 6.20 6.12 2.80
CA VAL A 70 4.82 6.08 2.32
C VAL A 70 3.90 5.38 3.33
N SER A 71 2.66 5.84 3.41
CA SER A 71 1.63 5.26 4.27
C SER A 71 0.35 5.04 3.50
N CYS A 72 -0.37 3.96 3.82
CA CYS A 72 -1.68 3.67 3.26
C CYS A 72 -2.67 3.47 4.39
N ILE A 73 -3.80 4.17 4.31
CA ILE A 73 -4.93 4.05 5.24
C ILE A 73 -6.17 3.73 4.40
N VAL A 74 -6.92 2.71 4.78
CA VAL A 74 -8.05 2.20 4.00
C VAL A 74 -9.28 2.08 4.88
N LEU A 75 -10.38 2.71 4.46
CA LEU A 75 -11.72 2.47 4.99
C LEU A 75 -12.42 1.48 4.06
N LEU A 76 -12.96 0.39 4.61
CA LEU A 76 -13.75 -0.57 3.85
C LEU A 76 -15.20 -0.54 4.31
N ASP A 77 -16.12 -0.88 3.41
CA ASP A 77 -17.54 -0.99 3.75
C ASP A 77 -17.87 -2.26 4.53
N THR A 78 -17.05 -3.29 4.35
CA THR A 78 -17.26 -4.59 5.00
C THR A 78 -15.95 -5.37 5.10
N MET A 79 -15.85 -6.20 6.14
CA MET A 79 -14.80 -7.19 6.31
C MET A 79 -14.94 -8.42 5.40
N ARG A 80 -16.10 -8.62 4.78
CA ARG A 80 -16.46 -9.88 4.08
C ARG A 80 -15.43 -10.29 3.03
N HIS A 81 -15.03 -9.37 2.15
CA HIS A 81 -14.12 -9.67 1.04
C HIS A 81 -12.69 -9.93 1.53
N VAL A 82 -12.22 -9.07 2.42
CA VAL A 82 -10.90 -9.18 3.03
C VAL A 82 -10.74 -10.50 3.79
N TYR A 83 -11.75 -10.86 4.60
CA TYR A 83 -11.77 -12.13 5.33
C TYR A 83 -11.72 -13.33 4.38
N ARG A 84 -12.58 -13.36 3.36
CA ARG A 84 -12.61 -14.44 2.35
C ARG A 84 -11.32 -14.51 1.53
N SER A 85 -10.60 -13.40 1.40
CA SER A 85 -9.33 -13.39 0.70
C SER A 85 -8.25 -14.13 1.49
N GLY A 86 -8.22 -14.06 2.82
CA GLY A 86 -7.14 -14.63 3.64
C GLY A 86 -5.83 -13.83 3.64
N ARG A 87 -5.79 -12.64 3.03
CA ARG A 87 -4.59 -11.77 2.92
C ARG A 87 -4.44 -10.79 4.08
N ILE A 88 -5.46 -10.67 4.93
CA ILE A 88 -5.40 -9.88 6.16
C ILE A 88 -5.49 -10.90 7.30
N PRO A 89 -4.44 -11.04 8.14
CA PRO A 89 -4.41 -12.01 9.24
C PRO A 89 -5.60 -11.84 10.20
N LYS A 90 -5.74 -12.77 11.16
CA LYS A 90 -6.82 -12.91 12.18
C LYS A 90 -7.20 -11.67 13.03
N VAL A 91 -6.89 -10.45 12.62
CA VAL A 91 -7.47 -9.22 13.18
C VAL A 91 -9.00 -9.18 13.00
N ALA A 92 -9.52 -9.92 12.02
CA ALA A 92 -10.94 -10.22 11.87
C ALA A 92 -11.52 -11.16 12.95
N ALA A 93 -10.69 -11.92 13.67
CA ALA A 93 -11.17 -12.89 14.66
C ALA A 93 -11.72 -12.22 15.94
N GLN A 94 -11.39 -10.95 16.17
CA GLN A 94 -11.83 -10.20 17.36
C GLN A 94 -13.01 -9.25 17.09
N VAL A 95 -13.32 -8.96 15.83
CA VAL A 95 -14.38 -7.98 15.49
C VAL A 95 -15.76 -8.64 15.37
N GLY A 96 -15.82 -9.97 15.43
CA GLY A 96 -17.09 -10.71 15.52
C GLY A 96 -18.01 -10.48 14.34
N SER A 97 -19.13 -11.19 14.34
CA SER A 97 -20.23 -11.12 13.39
C SER A 97 -21.00 -9.79 13.42
N ILE A 98 -20.35 -8.67 13.75
CA ILE A 98 -21.00 -7.37 13.87
C ILE A 98 -21.30 -6.84 12.46
N PHE A 99 -22.51 -7.14 11.99
CA PHE A 99 -23.10 -6.49 10.84
C PHE A 99 -23.09 -4.96 11.05
N ASN A 100 -22.83 -4.22 9.97
CA ASN A 100 -22.95 -2.77 9.91
C ASN A 100 -21.84 -1.94 10.59
N ILE A 101 -20.58 -2.41 10.52
CA ILE A 101 -19.38 -1.61 10.81
C ILE A 101 -18.44 -1.58 9.59
N ARG A 102 -17.73 -0.48 9.46
CA ARG A 102 -16.76 -0.17 8.42
C ARG A 102 -15.37 -0.15 9.05
N PRO A 103 -14.55 -1.17 8.79
CA PRO A 103 -13.21 -1.27 9.38
C PRO A 103 -12.25 -0.29 8.71
N ILE A 104 -11.29 0.21 9.49
CA ILE A 104 -10.16 1.03 9.04
C ILE A 104 -8.89 0.21 9.22
N PHE A 105 -8.06 0.20 8.19
CA PHE A 105 -6.76 -0.48 8.18
C PHE A 105 -5.64 0.48 7.84
N THR A 106 -4.45 0.18 8.34
CA THR A 106 -3.20 0.75 7.83
C THR A 106 -2.32 -0.34 7.23
N VAL A 107 -1.51 0.03 6.24
CA VAL A 107 -0.52 -0.87 5.65
C VAL A 107 0.86 -0.26 5.86
N SER A 108 1.69 -0.99 6.60
CA SER A 108 3.10 -0.67 6.84
C SER A 108 3.87 -1.98 7.01
N ARG A 109 4.38 -2.54 5.92
CA ARG A 109 4.95 -3.90 5.82
C ARG A 109 3.93 -5.02 5.96
N VAL A 110 3.06 -4.90 6.97
CA VAL A 110 1.91 -5.77 7.19
C VAL A 110 0.64 -4.93 7.34
N VAL A 111 -0.50 -5.58 7.24
CA VAL A 111 -1.81 -4.94 7.44
C VAL A 111 -2.14 -4.91 8.93
N HIS A 112 -2.50 -3.73 9.43
CA HIS A 112 -2.93 -3.52 10.80
C HIS A 112 -4.35 -2.98 10.86
N PHE A 113 -5.16 -3.49 11.79
CA PHE A 113 -6.47 -2.89 12.08
C PHE A 113 -6.27 -1.62 12.91
N ALA A 114 -6.86 -0.53 12.44
CA ALA A 114 -6.74 0.79 13.05
C ALA A 114 -8.04 1.28 13.71
N GLY A 115 -9.08 0.45 13.70
CA GLY A 115 -10.38 0.72 14.32
C GLY A 115 -11.55 0.43 13.39
N ALA A 116 -12.76 0.70 13.85
CA ALA A 116 -13.97 0.58 13.06
C ALA A 116 -14.96 1.68 13.41
N VAL A 117 -15.78 2.08 12.44
CA VAL A 117 -16.85 3.06 12.58
C VAL A 117 -18.14 2.50 12.01
N ARG A 118 -19.30 3.09 12.30
CA ARG A 118 -20.57 2.73 11.63
C ARG A 118 -20.87 3.62 10.44
N ASN A 119 -20.73 4.93 10.65
CA ASN A 119 -20.96 5.95 9.64
C ASN A 119 -19.70 6.15 8.78
N ARG A 120 -19.88 6.28 7.46
CA ARG A 120 -18.80 6.43 6.47
C ARG A 120 -18.09 7.78 6.59
N GLU A 121 -18.81 8.87 6.77
CA GLU A 121 -18.28 10.22 6.97
C GLU A 121 -17.38 10.27 8.21
N HIS A 122 -17.79 9.65 9.32
CA HIS A 122 -16.93 9.51 10.50
C HIS A 122 -15.64 8.72 10.21
N GLY A 123 -15.72 7.71 9.34
CA GLY A 123 -14.56 6.94 8.91
C GLY A 123 -13.58 7.77 8.10
N ILE A 124 -14.09 8.58 7.17
CA ILE A 124 -13.30 9.52 6.38
C ILE A 124 -12.63 10.56 7.28
N ASN A 125 -13.39 11.19 8.18
CA ASN A 125 -12.83 12.14 9.15
C ASN A 125 -11.75 11.49 10.02
N ARG A 126 -11.92 10.22 10.39
CA ARG A 126 -10.90 9.48 11.14
C ARG A 126 -9.63 9.24 10.31
N ILE A 127 -9.75 8.89 9.02
CA ILE A 127 -8.60 8.74 8.13
C ILE A 127 -7.83 10.07 7.99
N LEU A 128 -8.55 11.17 7.74
CA LEU A 128 -7.94 12.49 7.65
C LEU A 128 -7.24 12.88 8.94
N GLN A 129 -7.83 12.57 10.09
CA GLN A 129 -7.19 12.80 11.39
C GLN A 129 -5.93 11.97 11.56
N MET A 130 -5.97 10.67 11.23
CA MET A 130 -4.79 9.80 11.30
C MET A 130 -3.66 10.27 10.37
N MET A 131 -4.01 10.78 9.18
CA MET A 131 -3.05 11.41 8.28
C MET A 131 -2.41 12.63 8.93
N ARG A 132 -3.23 13.58 9.46
CA ARG A 132 -2.74 14.78 10.16
C ARG A 132 -1.85 14.44 11.35
N ASP A 133 -2.25 13.48 12.17
CA ASP A 133 -1.48 13.02 13.33
C ASP A 133 -0.10 12.49 12.90
N LYS A 134 -0.02 11.86 11.72
CA LYS A 134 1.23 11.29 11.20
C LYS A 134 2.15 12.31 10.54
N VAL A 135 1.59 13.22 9.72
CA VAL A 135 2.40 14.12 8.87
C VAL A 135 2.60 15.51 9.49
N GLY A 136 1.77 15.87 10.47
CA GLY A 136 1.77 17.19 11.09
C GLY A 136 1.49 18.27 10.06
N GLN A 137 2.39 19.26 9.98
CA GLN A 137 2.35 20.36 9.00
C GLN A 137 3.30 20.14 7.81
N SER A 138 3.90 18.95 7.70
CA SER A 138 4.86 18.67 6.64
C SER A 138 4.13 18.58 5.29
N PRO A 139 4.69 19.16 4.21
CA PRO A 139 4.14 18.96 2.88
C PRO A 139 4.24 17.48 2.50
N VAL A 140 3.15 16.93 1.95
CA VAL A 140 3.07 15.52 1.55
C VAL A 140 2.38 15.38 0.20
N HIS A 141 2.76 14.33 -0.53
CA HIS A 141 1.99 13.87 -1.67
C HIS A 141 0.85 12.98 -1.19
N VAL A 142 -0.37 13.27 -1.63
CA VAL A 142 -1.58 12.53 -1.26
C VAL A 142 -2.20 11.96 -2.53
N ALA A 143 -2.63 10.71 -2.46
CA ALA A 143 -3.45 10.09 -3.48
C ALA A 143 -4.67 9.46 -2.82
N VAL A 144 -5.85 9.78 -3.35
CA VAL A 144 -7.12 9.16 -2.95
C VAL A 144 -7.46 8.10 -3.97
N MET A 145 -7.68 6.86 -3.52
CA MET A 145 -8.08 5.75 -4.36
C MET A 145 -9.42 5.21 -3.87
N HIS A 146 -10.33 4.91 -4.78
CA HIS A 146 -11.66 4.41 -4.44
C HIS A 146 -11.99 3.13 -5.18
N ALA A 147 -12.94 2.37 -4.63
CA ALA A 147 -13.64 1.31 -5.33
C ALA A 147 -15.11 1.71 -5.41
N TYR A 148 -15.58 2.12 -6.60
CA TYR A 148 -16.97 2.55 -6.84
C TYR A 148 -17.47 3.71 -5.94
N ALA A 149 -16.64 4.73 -5.71
CA ALA A 149 -16.99 5.90 -4.90
C ALA A 149 -16.30 7.18 -5.39
N LEU A 150 -16.38 7.46 -6.70
CA LEU A 150 -15.68 8.57 -7.35
C LEU A 150 -16.07 9.92 -6.76
N ASP A 151 -17.37 10.23 -6.71
CA ASP A 151 -17.88 11.53 -6.22
C ASP A 151 -17.41 11.84 -4.79
N GLU A 152 -17.21 10.83 -3.96
CA GLU A 152 -16.72 11.02 -2.60
C GLU A 152 -15.22 11.19 -2.54
N ALA A 153 -14.48 10.49 -3.40
CA ALA A 153 -13.04 10.68 -3.53
C ALA A 153 -12.70 12.09 -4.05
N GLU A 154 -13.50 12.64 -4.96
CA GLU A 154 -13.33 14.01 -5.49
C GLU A 154 -13.67 15.11 -4.48
N ARG A 155 -14.46 14.79 -3.43
CA ARG A 155 -14.80 15.74 -2.36
C ARG A 155 -13.74 15.85 -1.26
N LEU A 156 -12.74 14.96 -1.25
CA LEU A 156 -11.68 14.89 -0.24
C LEU A 156 -10.46 15.71 -0.62
#